data_AF-A0A0U5CEN5-F1
#
_entry.id   AF-A0A0U5CEN5-F1
#
_cell.length_a   1.000
_cell.length_b   1.000
_cell.length_c   1.000
_cell.angle_alpha   90.00
_cell.angle_beta   90.00
_cell.angle_gamma   90.00
#
_symmetry.space_group_name_H-M   'P 1'
#
loop_
_entity.id
_entity.type
_entity.pdbx_description
1 polymer ?
#
loop_
_entity_poly.entity_id
_entity_poly.type
_entity_poly.pdbx_seq_one_letter_code
_entity_poly.pdbx_strand_id
1 'polypeptide(L)'
;MSLTLKLSSLVIRTLSKPIANQIKAQAREHERFRRICISMAQALHRLDMRLRLGTIRDNATAQRRAAAEAELKKHKPTSPTVKTHADTRAEEEAIAKAKEAEKPAPKPHIRPLSESKAIESGATFISESFLFIVAGSLILFESWRSRRKETTRRDDVEARLKELEDAQKVDRQAFLALEKELIALEKELLRKKLKNGEVPKSTRRILPREIWDVELEPEVEPEEPGWFSSLTSYFRFGQTPEQQIEKVAKMEPPKATTEPTSSTSAVIPSKPEADKENKKA
;
A
#
# COMPACT_ATOMS: atom_id res chain seq x y z
N MET A 1 13.02 -33.03 -14.55
CA MET A 1 12.46 -31.69 -14.78
C MET A 1 12.12 -31.35 -16.25
N SER A 2 12.64 -32.08 -17.26
CA SER A 2 12.33 -31.80 -18.68
C SER A 2 10.91 -32.17 -19.12
N LEU A 3 10.31 -33.22 -18.53
CA LEU A 3 8.99 -33.72 -18.93
C LEU A 3 7.85 -32.74 -18.63
N THR A 4 7.88 -32.07 -17.47
CA THR A 4 6.87 -31.06 -17.10
C THR A 4 6.93 -29.85 -18.03
N LEU A 5 8.13 -29.38 -18.39
CA LEU A 5 8.31 -28.28 -19.35
C LEU A 5 7.91 -28.68 -20.78
N LYS A 6 8.14 -29.92 -21.18
CA LYS A 6 7.71 -30.45 -22.49
C LYS A 6 6.19 -30.60 -22.56
N LEU A 7 5.55 -31.10 -21.51
CA LEU A 7 4.10 -31.22 -21.43
C LEU A 7 3.43 -29.85 -21.36
N SER A 8 3.97 -28.90 -20.58
CA SER A 8 3.43 -27.54 -20.51
C SER A 8 3.53 -26.82 -21.86
N SER A 9 4.69 -26.90 -22.53
CA SER A 9 4.85 -26.29 -23.88
C SER A 9 3.98 -26.96 -24.94
N LEU A 10 3.74 -28.27 -24.84
CA LEU A 10 2.82 -28.99 -25.71
C LEU A 10 1.37 -28.55 -25.48
N VAL A 11 0.91 -28.45 -24.23
CA VAL A 11 -0.44 -27.98 -23.86
C VAL A 11 -0.68 -26.53 -24.31
N ILE A 12 0.31 -25.66 -24.11
CA ILE A 12 0.23 -24.27 -24.60
C ILE A 12 0.07 -24.26 -26.13
N ARG A 13 0.83 -25.08 -26.85
CA ARG A 13 0.77 -25.17 -28.32
C ARG A 13 -0.54 -25.80 -28.82
N THR A 14 -1.08 -26.80 -28.11
CA THR A 14 -2.31 -27.48 -28.49
C THR A 14 -3.55 -26.66 -28.18
N LEU A 15 -3.53 -25.77 -27.19
CA LEU A 15 -4.65 -24.87 -26.91
C LEU A 15 -4.55 -23.55 -27.69
N SER A 16 -3.37 -22.94 -27.74
CA SER A 16 -3.19 -21.61 -28.36
C SER A 16 -3.46 -21.61 -29.87
N LYS A 17 -2.96 -22.63 -30.61
CA LYS A 17 -3.10 -22.68 -32.07
C LYS A 17 -4.54 -22.88 -32.57
N PRO A 18 -5.31 -23.87 -32.09
CA PRO A 18 -6.69 -24.04 -32.58
C PRO A 18 -7.58 -22.88 -32.15
N ILE A 19 -7.40 -22.33 -30.94
CA ILE A 19 -8.18 -21.18 -30.47
C ILE A 19 -7.88 -19.95 -31.35
N ALA A 20 -6.61 -19.66 -31.63
CA ALA A 20 -6.26 -18.55 -32.52
C ALA A 20 -6.82 -18.73 -33.95
N ASN A 21 -6.79 -19.96 -34.48
CA ASN A 21 -7.32 -20.25 -35.81
C ASN A 21 -8.86 -20.13 -35.86
N GLN A 22 -9.57 -20.59 -34.83
CA GLN A 22 -11.02 -20.45 -34.71
C GLN A 22 -11.43 -18.98 -34.59
N ILE A 23 -10.71 -18.19 -33.79
CA ILE A 23 -10.94 -16.76 -33.64
C ILE A 23 -10.69 -16.02 -34.97
N LYS A 24 -9.66 -16.41 -35.73
CA LYS A 24 -9.42 -15.86 -37.08
C LYS A 24 -10.54 -16.19 -38.06
N ALA A 25 -11.10 -17.40 -38.02
CA ALA A 25 -12.24 -17.79 -38.85
C ALA A 25 -13.48 -16.96 -38.48
N GLN A 26 -13.80 -16.84 -37.19
CA GLN A 26 -14.94 -16.04 -36.73
C GLN A 26 -14.78 -14.53 -37.00
N ALA A 27 -13.56 -14.01 -37.01
CA ALA A 27 -13.31 -12.61 -37.40
C ALA A 27 -13.57 -12.35 -38.89
N ARG A 28 -13.62 -13.38 -39.73
CA ARG A 28 -14.03 -13.26 -41.14
C ARG A 28 -15.53 -13.39 -41.31
N GLU A 29 -16.17 -14.21 -40.48
CA GLU A 29 -17.62 -14.48 -40.54
C GLU A 29 -18.45 -13.39 -39.85
N HIS A 30 -17.90 -12.71 -38.85
CA HIS A 30 -18.64 -11.72 -38.05
C HIS A 30 -18.02 -10.32 -38.09
N GLU A 31 -18.70 -9.38 -38.74
CA GLU A 31 -18.30 -7.97 -38.86
C GLU A 31 -18.22 -7.22 -37.52
N ARG A 32 -19.03 -7.60 -36.52
CA ARG A 32 -18.93 -7.03 -35.16
C ARG A 32 -17.63 -7.47 -34.49
N PHE A 33 -17.31 -8.74 -34.60
CA PHE A 33 -16.10 -9.31 -34.01
C PHE A 33 -14.84 -8.80 -34.72
N ARG A 34 -14.88 -8.71 -36.07
CA ARG A 34 -13.83 -8.05 -36.88
C ARG A 34 -13.50 -6.65 -36.37
N ARG A 35 -14.52 -5.82 -36.13
CA ARG A 35 -14.33 -4.45 -35.62
C ARG A 35 -13.68 -4.41 -34.24
N ILE A 36 -14.04 -5.35 -33.36
CA ILE A 36 -13.41 -5.49 -32.03
C ILE A 36 -11.94 -5.89 -32.18
N CYS A 37 -11.62 -6.88 -33.01
CA CYS A 37 -10.23 -7.28 -33.27
C CYS A 37 -9.41 -6.12 -33.83
N ILE A 38 -9.95 -5.37 -34.78
CA ILE A 38 -9.27 -4.21 -35.38
C ILE A 38 -9.07 -3.11 -34.35
N SER A 39 -10.10 -2.77 -33.55
CA SER A 39 -9.99 -1.70 -32.55
C SER A 39 -8.97 -2.04 -31.46
N MET A 40 -8.95 -3.29 -30.99
CA MET A 40 -7.97 -3.77 -30.01
C MET A 40 -6.55 -3.78 -30.59
N ALA A 41 -6.38 -4.28 -31.81
CA ALA A 41 -5.07 -4.29 -32.48
C ALA A 41 -4.54 -2.86 -32.72
N GLN A 42 -5.42 -1.93 -33.11
CA GLN A 42 -5.06 -0.53 -33.27
C GLN A 42 -4.74 0.14 -31.94
N ALA A 43 -5.49 -0.16 -30.87
CA ALA A 43 -5.21 0.36 -29.53
C ALA A 43 -3.83 -0.13 -29.04
N LEU A 44 -3.56 -1.44 -29.15
CA LEU A 44 -2.27 -2.02 -28.80
C LEU A 44 -1.14 -1.43 -29.64
N HIS A 45 -1.33 -1.27 -30.94
CA HIS A 45 -0.32 -0.65 -31.79
C HIS A 45 -0.04 0.81 -31.42
N ARG A 46 -1.09 1.58 -31.10
CA ARG A 46 -0.94 2.96 -30.62
C ARG A 46 -0.23 3.01 -29.28
N LEU A 47 -0.52 2.09 -28.36
CA LEU A 47 0.16 1.98 -27.07
C LEU A 47 1.64 1.59 -27.24
N ASP A 48 1.94 0.56 -28.02
CA ASP A 48 3.31 0.10 -28.30
C ASP A 48 4.13 1.22 -28.96
N MET A 49 3.61 1.87 -30.00
CA MET A 49 4.28 3.02 -30.63
C MET A 49 4.41 4.20 -29.68
N ARG A 50 3.41 4.48 -28.84
CA ARG A 50 3.47 5.57 -27.86
C ARG A 50 4.53 5.30 -26.79
N LEU A 51 4.67 4.06 -26.32
CA LEU A 51 5.69 3.69 -25.35
C LEU A 51 7.08 3.76 -25.97
N ARG A 52 7.26 3.23 -27.19
CA ARG A 52 8.55 3.27 -27.91
C ARG A 52 8.98 4.70 -28.26
N LEU A 53 8.05 5.52 -28.77
CA LEU A 53 8.34 6.91 -29.11
C LEU A 53 8.44 7.77 -27.85
N GLY A 54 7.71 7.43 -26.78
CA GLY A 54 7.81 8.04 -25.47
C GLY A 54 9.22 7.88 -24.91
N THR A 55 9.71 6.65 -24.78
CA THR A 55 11.04 6.38 -24.20
C THR A 55 12.18 7.06 -24.96
N ILE A 56 12.14 7.05 -26.30
CA ILE A 56 13.16 7.72 -27.13
C ILE A 56 13.06 9.24 -27.00
N ARG A 57 11.84 9.79 -27.02
CA ARG A 57 11.62 11.24 -26.98
C ARG A 57 11.92 11.82 -25.61
N ASP A 58 11.50 11.15 -24.54
CA ASP A 58 11.71 11.60 -23.17
C ASP A 58 13.22 11.71 -22.88
N ASN A 59 14.01 10.74 -23.34
CA ASN A 59 15.48 10.78 -23.23
C ASN A 59 16.09 11.92 -24.07
N ALA A 60 15.68 12.07 -25.34
CA ALA A 60 16.17 13.16 -26.20
C ALA A 60 15.77 14.56 -25.68
N THR A 61 14.57 14.71 -25.11
CA THR A 61 14.12 15.96 -24.50
C THR A 61 14.85 16.26 -23.19
N ALA A 62 15.13 15.24 -22.36
CA ALA A 62 15.92 15.39 -21.15
C ALA A 62 17.36 15.84 -21.45
N GLN A 63 17.99 15.25 -22.48
CA GLN A 63 19.32 15.66 -22.94
C GLN A 63 19.34 17.10 -23.47
N ARG A 64 18.34 17.51 -24.24
CA ARG A 64 18.23 18.89 -24.76
C ARG A 64 18.00 19.91 -23.64
N ARG A 65 17.20 19.58 -22.63
CA ARG A 65 17.00 20.41 -21.44
C ARG A 65 18.29 20.53 -20.62
N ALA A 66 18.99 19.42 -20.38
CA ALA A 66 20.28 19.44 -19.69
C ALA A 66 21.34 20.28 -20.44
N ALA A 67 21.38 20.21 -21.77
CA ALA A 67 22.28 21.04 -22.59
C ALA A 67 21.92 22.53 -22.55
N ALA A 68 20.63 22.87 -22.67
CA ALA A 68 20.17 24.26 -22.58
C ALA A 68 20.39 24.86 -21.19
N GLU A 69 20.20 24.08 -20.12
CA GLU A 69 20.53 24.49 -18.75
C GLU A 69 22.03 24.66 -18.53
N ALA A 70 22.88 23.83 -19.15
CA ALA A 70 24.32 23.98 -19.10
C ALA A 70 24.79 25.25 -19.84
N GLU A 71 24.16 25.59 -20.97
CA GLU A 71 24.41 26.85 -21.69
C GLU A 71 23.94 28.07 -20.88
N LEU A 72 22.76 28.00 -20.26
CA LEU A 72 22.29 29.02 -19.32
C LEU A 72 23.21 29.23 -18.12
N LYS A 73 23.79 28.15 -17.57
CA LYS A 73 24.73 28.22 -16.46
C LYS A 73 26.06 28.85 -16.86
N LYS A 74 26.52 28.67 -18.11
CA LYS A 74 27.75 29.29 -18.62
C LYS A 74 27.61 30.80 -18.83
N HIS A 75 26.41 31.27 -19.16
CA HIS A 75 26.16 32.68 -19.44
C HIS A 75 25.57 33.46 -18.26
N LYS A 76 25.39 32.85 -17.08
CA LYS A 76 25.01 33.57 -15.85
C LYS A 76 26.27 34.15 -15.18
N PRO A 77 26.44 35.48 -15.11
CA PRO A 77 27.60 36.08 -14.44
C PRO A 77 27.48 35.94 -12.91
N THR A 78 28.53 35.41 -12.28
CA THR A 78 28.62 35.18 -10.83
C THR A 78 29.04 36.44 -10.04
N SER A 79 29.31 37.57 -10.70
CA SER A 79 29.69 38.83 -10.05
C SER A 79 28.91 40.03 -10.61
N PRO A 80 28.52 41.01 -9.76
CA PRO A 80 27.66 42.13 -10.12
C PRO A 80 28.44 43.24 -10.83
N THR A 81 28.84 43.01 -12.08
CA THR A 81 29.50 44.02 -12.94
C THR A 81 28.56 44.43 -14.09
N VAL A 82 28.67 45.67 -14.57
CA VAL A 82 27.86 46.22 -15.67
C VAL A 82 28.03 45.37 -16.94
N LYS A 83 26.94 44.84 -17.49
CA LYS A 83 26.95 43.91 -18.63
C LYS A 83 27.27 44.63 -19.94
N THR A 84 28.09 44.01 -20.79
CA THR A 84 28.31 44.46 -22.17
C THR A 84 27.10 44.06 -23.03
N HIS A 85 26.74 44.86 -24.04
CA HIS A 85 25.60 44.58 -24.93
C HIS A 85 25.69 43.23 -25.70
N ALA A 86 26.90 42.67 -25.81
CA ALA A 86 27.12 41.34 -26.37
C ALA A 86 26.70 40.21 -25.39
N ASP A 87 26.93 40.40 -24.08
CA ASP A 87 26.62 39.39 -23.06
C ASP A 87 25.11 39.33 -22.79
N THR A 88 24.41 40.47 -22.86
CA THR A 88 22.94 40.51 -22.72
C THR A 88 22.23 39.78 -23.86
N ARG A 89 22.74 39.90 -25.09
CA ARG A 89 22.20 39.16 -26.25
C ARG A 89 22.44 37.66 -26.13
N ALA A 90 23.63 37.26 -25.68
CA ALA A 90 23.94 35.84 -25.46
C ALA A 90 23.11 35.21 -24.33
N GLU A 91 22.84 35.95 -23.25
CA GLU A 91 21.93 35.54 -22.19
C GLU A 91 20.47 35.40 -22.68
N GLU A 92 19.98 36.38 -23.44
CA GLU A 92 18.63 36.36 -24.02
C GLU A 92 18.44 35.19 -25.00
N GLU A 93 19.46 34.88 -25.80
CA GLU A 93 19.47 33.72 -26.70
C GLU A 93 19.50 32.39 -25.94
N ALA A 94 20.27 32.28 -24.86
CA ALA A 94 20.29 31.09 -24.02
C ALA A 94 18.95 30.89 -23.29
N ILE A 95 18.32 31.99 -22.84
CA ILE A 95 16.97 31.98 -22.24
C ILE A 95 15.91 31.62 -23.29
N ALA A 96 16.03 32.09 -24.52
CA ALA A 96 15.14 31.72 -25.62
C ALA A 96 15.28 30.22 -25.97
N LYS A 97 16.50 29.70 -26.07
CA LYS A 97 16.78 28.27 -26.31
C LYS A 97 16.25 27.37 -25.18
N ALA A 98 16.36 27.80 -23.92
CA ALA A 98 15.81 27.07 -22.79
C ALA A 98 14.27 27.05 -22.81
N LYS A 99 13.63 28.19 -23.10
CA LYS A 99 12.17 28.27 -23.29
C LYS A 99 11.69 27.43 -24.47
N GLU A 100 12.50 27.26 -25.51
CA GLU A 100 12.19 26.40 -26.65
C GLU A 100 12.37 24.91 -26.32
N ALA A 101 13.39 24.54 -25.55
CA ALA A 101 13.62 23.17 -25.06
C ALA A 101 12.58 22.70 -24.03
N GLU A 102 11.87 23.62 -23.40
CA GLU A 102 10.79 23.31 -22.46
C GLU A 102 9.47 22.93 -23.16
N LYS A 103 9.25 23.42 -24.39
CA LYS A 103 8.01 23.17 -25.15
C LYS A 103 7.81 21.67 -25.44
N PRO A 104 6.61 21.10 -25.17
CA PRO A 104 6.35 19.70 -25.42
C PRO A 104 6.34 19.41 -26.92
N ALA A 105 7.14 18.44 -27.35
CA ALA A 105 7.25 18.05 -28.76
C ALA A 105 5.87 17.61 -29.33
N PRO A 106 5.62 17.82 -30.64
CA PRO A 106 4.36 17.47 -31.29
C PRO A 106 4.08 15.96 -31.23
N LYS A 107 2.79 15.60 -31.10
CA LYS A 107 2.36 14.20 -30.99
C LYS A 107 2.64 13.46 -32.31
N PRO A 108 3.33 12.31 -32.29
CA PRO A 108 3.63 11.57 -33.51
C PRO A 108 2.34 10.99 -34.11
N HIS A 109 2.14 11.22 -35.42
CA HIS A 109 1.04 10.63 -36.18
C HIS A 109 1.36 9.18 -36.52
N ILE A 110 0.68 8.24 -35.86
CA ILE A 110 0.90 6.80 -36.04
C ILE A 110 -0.05 6.30 -37.13
N ARG A 111 0.50 5.69 -38.19
CA ARG A 111 -0.30 5.10 -39.27
C ARG A 111 -1.06 3.87 -38.74
N PRO A 112 -2.36 3.72 -39.05
CA PRO A 112 -3.10 2.52 -38.66
C PRO A 112 -2.56 1.28 -39.39
N LEU A 113 -2.65 0.12 -38.74
CA LEU A 113 -2.35 -1.17 -39.38
C LEU A 113 -3.35 -1.47 -40.50
N SER A 114 -2.89 -2.20 -41.52
CA SER A 114 -3.79 -2.80 -42.51
C SER A 114 -4.76 -3.75 -41.82
N GLU A 115 -5.98 -3.84 -42.33
CA GLU A 115 -7.04 -4.67 -41.73
C GLU A 115 -6.61 -6.13 -41.53
N SER A 116 -5.98 -6.74 -42.53
CA SER A 116 -5.55 -8.14 -42.45
C SER A 116 -4.59 -8.38 -41.29
N LYS A 117 -3.64 -7.46 -41.07
CA LYS A 117 -2.66 -7.55 -39.98
C LYS A 117 -3.28 -7.21 -38.63
N ALA A 118 -4.22 -6.26 -38.60
CA ALA A 118 -4.98 -5.93 -37.41
C ALA A 118 -5.84 -7.11 -36.94
N ILE A 119 -6.48 -7.84 -37.85
CA ILE A 119 -7.27 -9.03 -37.53
C ILE A 119 -6.38 -10.14 -36.96
N GLU A 120 -5.22 -10.40 -37.57
CA GLU A 120 -4.30 -11.44 -37.09
C GLU A 120 -3.71 -11.12 -35.71
N SER A 121 -3.27 -9.88 -35.52
CA SER A 121 -2.75 -9.40 -34.24
C SER A 121 -3.84 -9.37 -33.17
N GLY A 122 -5.05 -8.92 -33.51
CA GLY A 122 -6.20 -8.87 -32.61
C GLY A 122 -6.64 -10.26 -32.18
N ALA A 123 -6.72 -11.21 -33.11
CA ALA A 123 -7.08 -12.59 -32.82
C ALA A 123 -6.09 -13.28 -31.86
N THR A 124 -4.79 -13.08 -32.09
CA THR A 124 -3.73 -13.63 -31.24
C THR A 124 -3.83 -13.05 -29.83
N PHE A 125 -3.98 -11.73 -29.72
CA PHE A 125 -4.14 -11.04 -28.44
C PHE A 125 -5.38 -11.48 -27.66
N ILE A 126 -6.53 -11.65 -28.32
CA ILE A 126 -7.76 -12.11 -27.66
C ILE A 126 -7.59 -13.54 -27.14
N SER A 127 -7.00 -14.43 -27.93
CA SER A 127 -6.75 -15.82 -27.52
C SER A 127 -5.81 -15.91 -26.32
N GLU A 128 -4.75 -15.09 -26.33
CA GLU A 128 -3.77 -15.03 -25.26
C GLU A 128 -4.36 -14.40 -24.00
N SER A 129 -5.06 -13.27 -24.13
CA SER A 129 -5.75 -12.62 -23.02
C SER A 129 -6.77 -13.53 -22.35
N PHE A 130 -7.53 -14.30 -23.14
CA PHE A 130 -8.46 -15.29 -22.61
C PHE A 130 -7.75 -16.36 -21.78
N LEU A 131 -6.65 -16.92 -22.30
CA LEU A 131 -5.85 -17.90 -21.56
C LEU A 131 -5.24 -17.31 -20.29
N PHE A 132 -4.73 -16.07 -20.32
CA PHE A 132 -4.20 -15.38 -19.14
C PHE A 132 -5.25 -15.08 -18.10
N ILE A 133 -6.47 -14.67 -18.50
CA ILE A 133 -7.56 -14.42 -17.56
C ILE A 133 -8.00 -15.74 -16.92
N VAL A 134 -8.18 -16.81 -17.70
CA VAL A 134 -8.54 -18.12 -17.16
C VAL A 134 -7.45 -18.63 -16.21
N ALA A 135 -6.19 -18.64 -16.63
CA ALA A 135 -5.07 -19.09 -15.80
C ALA A 135 -4.88 -18.21 -14.55
N GLY A 136 -4.89 -16.89 -14.71
CA GLY A 136 -4.76 -15.93 -13.63
C GLY A 136 -5.92 -16.01 -12.64
N SER A 137 -7.15 -16.19 -13.12
CA SER A 137 -8.32 -16.39 -12.27
C SER A 137 -8.22 -17.68 -11.46
N LEU A 138 -7.74 -18.79 -12.04
CA LEU A 138 -7.53 -20.04 -11.33
C LEU A 138 -6.45 -19.90 -10.24
N ILE A 139 -5.36 -19.19 -10.54
CA ILE A 139 -4.30 -18.93 -9.57
C ILE A 139 -4.79 -18.03 -8.43
N LEU A 140 -5.49 -16.93 -8.75
CA LEU A 140 -6.05 -16.03 -7.73
C LEU A 140 -7.11 -16.72 -6.88
N PHE A 141 -7.97 -17.54 -7.51
CA PHE A 141 -8.99 -18.33 -6.83
C PHE A 141 -8.36 -19.35 -5.87
N GLU A 142 -7.37 -20.11 -6.33
CA GLU A 142 -6.68 -21.09 -5.48
C GLU A 142 -5.85 -20.40 -4.40
N SER A 143 -5.20 -19.26 -4.69
CA SER A 143 -4.47 -18.46 -3.71
C SER A 143 -5.40 -17.95 -2.61
N TRP A 144 -6.57 -17.42 -2.98
CA TRP A 144 -7.58 -16.97 -2.01
C TRP A 144 -8.14 -18.14 -1.19
N ARG A 145 -8.44 -19.27 -1.84
CA ARG A 145 -8.93 -20.49 -1.18
C ARG A 145 -7.88 -21.09 -0.24
N SER A 146 -6.60 -21.08 -0.62
CA SER A 146 -5.49 -21.61 0.17
C SER A 146 -5.17 -20.70 1.35
N ARG A 147 -5.19 -19.37 1.17
CA ARG A 147 -4.98 -18.39 2.25
C ARG A 147 -6.00 -18.55 3.37
N ARG A 148 -7.26 -18.84 3.04
CA ARG A 148 -8.30 -19.14 4.04
C ARG A 148 -8.02 -20.38 4.89
N LYS A 149 -7.26 -21.35 4.40
CA LYS A 149 -6.88 -22.55 5.18
C LYS A 149 -5.62 -22.33 6.00
N GLU A 150 -4.69 -21.55 5.46
CA GLU A 150 -3.44 -21.21 6.15
C GLU A 150 -3.69 -20.27 7.32
N THR A 151 -4.59 -19.28 7.18
CA THR A 151 -4.93 -18.37 8.29
C THR A 151 -5.47 -19.13 9.50
N THR A 152 -6.44 -20.03 9.33
CA THR A 152 -6.95 -20.82 10.47
C THR A 152 -5.87 -21.66 11.12
N ARG A 153 -4.94 -22.23 10.35
CA ARG A 153 -3.79 -22.95 10.91
C ARG A 153 -2.83 -22.05 11.67
N ARG A 154 -2.63 -20.81 11.20
CA ARG A 154 -1.79 -19.80 11.87
C ARG A 154 -2.45 -19.40 13.19
N ASP A 155 -3.74 -19.11 13.15
CA ASP A 155 -4.55 -18.74 14.32
C ASP A 155 -4.53 -19.86 15.37
N ASP A 156 -4.68 -21.12 14.96
CA ASP A 156 -4.61 -22.29 15.85
C ASP A 156 -3.22 -22.47 16.49
N VAL A 157 -2.15 -22.23 15.72
CA VAL A 157 -0.76 -22.32 16.22
C VAL A 157 -0.48 -21.18 17.20
N GLU A 158 -0.92 -19.97 16.87
CA GLU A 158 -0.78 -18.79 17.71
C GLU A 158 -1.53 -18.98 19.05
N ALA A 159 -2.74 -19.51 19.01
CA ALA A 159 -3.51 -19.84 20.22
C ALA A 159 -2.75 -20.82 21.14
N ARG A 160 -2.13 -21.86 20.56
CA ARG A 160 -1.33 -22.83 21.33
C ARG A 160 -0.04 -22.22 21.89
N LEU A 161 0.61 -21.35 21.14
CA LEU A 161 1.81 -20.64 21.62
C LEU A 161 1.45 -19.78 22.82
N LYS A 162 0.35 -19.04 22.73
CA LYS A 162 -0.15 -18.19 23.82
C LYS A 162 -0.50 -18.99 25.07
N GLU A 163 -1.18 -20.13 24.91
CA GLU A 163 -1.49 -21.04 26.01
C GLU A 163 -0.22 -21.55 26.71
N LEU A 164 0.80 -21.94 25.95
CA LEU A 164 2.08 -22.41 26.50
C LEU A 164 2.85 -21.29 27.22
N GLU A 165 2.84 -20.07 26.68
CA GLU A 165 3.44 -18.90 27.34
C GLU A 165 2.73 -18.56 28.65
N ASP A 166 1.40 -18.61 28.68
CA ASP A 166 0.62 -18.34 29.88
C ASP A 166 0.83 -19.42 30.94
N ALA A 167 0.87 -20.70 30.56
CA ALA A 167 1.23 -21.78 31.46
C ALA A 167 2.63 -21.57 32.06
N GLN A 168 3.61 -21.18 31.22
CA GLN A 168 4.97 -20.90 31.70
C GLN A 168 4.99 -19.70 32.67
N LYS A 169 4.20 -18.65 32.41
CA LYS A 169 4.08 -17.49 33.31
C LYS A 169 3.47 -17.88 34.66
N VAL A 170 2.41 -18.69 34.66
CA VAL A 170 1.76 -19.19 35.88
C VAL A 170 2.74 -20.01 36.73
N ASP A 171 3.48 -20.93 36.09
CA ASP A 171 4.48 -21.73 36.79
C ASP A 171 5.55 -20.84 37.43
N ARG A 172 6.09 -19.87 36.69
CA ARG A 172 7.07 -18.90 37.21
C ARG A 172 6.51 -18.11 38.42
N GLN A 173 5.25 -17.70 38.36
CA GLN A 173 4.60 -16.99 39.46
C GLN A 173 4.42 -17.88 40.70
N ALA A 174 4.06 -19.16 40.52
CA ALA A 174 3.90 -20.13 41.60
C ALA A 174 5.24 -20.39 42.31
N PHE A 175 6.33 -20.57 41.56
CA PHE A 175 7.68 -20.70 42.12
C PHE A 175 8.08 -19.48 42.96
N LEU A 176 7.83 -18.28 42.43
CA LEU A 176 8.12 -17.04 43.15
C LEU A 176 7.33 -16.88 44.45
N ALA A 177 6.07 -17.34 44.49
CA ALA A 177 5.25 -17.30 45.69
C ALA A 177 5.82 -18.21 46.79
N LEU A 178 6.15 -19.46 46.44
CA LEU A 178 6.75 -20.44 47.36
C LEU A 178 8.06 -19.94 47.97
N GLU A 179 8.90 -19.30 47.18
CA GLU A 179 10.21 -18.84 47.65
C GLU A 179 10.11 -17.66 48.62
N LYS A 180 9.11 -16.79 48.44
CA LYS A 180 8.81 -15.72 49.41
C LYS A 180 8.43 -16.30 50.77
N GLU A 181 7.64 -17.38 50.78
CA GLU A 181 7.26 -18.08 52.02
C GLU A 181 8.48 -18.71 52.71
N LEU A 182 9.36 -19.36 51.95
CA LEU A 182 10.59 -19.95 52.49
C LEU A 182 11.51 -18.88 53.13
N ILE A 183 11.67 -17.73 52.49
CA ILE A 183 12.46 -16.61 53.02
C ILE A 183 11.84 -16.07 54.33
N ALA A 184 10.51 -15.99 54.41
CA ALA A 184 9.83 -15.53 55.62
C ALA A 184 10.07 -16.48 56.80
N LEU A 185 9.91 -17.79 56.57
CA LEU A 185 10.18 -18.83 57.57
C LEU A 185 11.64 -18.85 58.02
N GLU A 186 12.58 -18.71 57.08
CA GLU A 186 14.00 -18.65 57.42
C GLU A 186 14.32 -17.46 58.34
N LYS A 187 13.74 -16.28 58.08
CA LYS A 187 13.88 -15.10 58.95
C LYS A 187 13.30 -15.34 60.34
N GLU A 188 12.17 -16.03 60.45
CA GLU A 188 11.60 -16.39 61.75
C GLU A 188 12.51 -17.33 62.54
N LEU A 189 13.08 -18.34 61.87
CA LEU A 189 14.05 -19.26 62.49
C LEU A 189 15.32 -18.52 62.93
N LEU A 190 15.83 -17.60 62.10
CA LEU A 190 16.97 -16.75 62.45
C LEU A 190 16.69 -15.90 63.69
N ARG A 191 15.51 -15.28 63.77
CA ARG A 191 15.09 -14.52 64.96
C ARG A 191 15.06 -15.38 66.22
N LYS A 192 14.56 -16.61 66.14
CA LYS A 192 14.54 -17.56 67.26
C LYS A 192 15.97 -17.96 67.68
N LYS A 193 16.86 -18.23 66.72
CA LYS A 193 18.27 -18.58 66.99
C LYS A 193 19.06 -17.44 67.64
N LEU A 194 18.87 -16.20 67.18
CA LEU A 194 19.50 -15.03 67.78
C LEU A 194 19.06 -14.81 69.24
N LYS A 195 17.78 -15.02 69.56
CA LYS A 195 17.29 -14.99 70.96
C LYS A 195 17.93 -16.07 71.84
N ASN A 196 18.35 -17.18 71.24
CA ASN A 196 18.98 -18.31 71.93
C ASN A 196 20.52 -18.26 71.90
N GLY A 197 21.13 -17.17 71.39
CA GLY A 197 22.58 -16.95 71.43
C GLY A 197 23.42 -17.69 70.38
N GLU A 198 22.81 -18.31 69.37
CA GLU A 198 23.53 -19.02 68.30
C GLU A 198 23.76 -18.14 67.05
N VAL A 199 24.98 -18.19 66.49
CA VAL A 199 25.38 -17.41 65.29
C VAL A 199 24.91 -18.12 64.00
N PRO A 200 24.22 -17.44 63.07
CA PRO A 200 23.63 -18.10 61.93
C PRO A 200 24.58 -18.37 60.76
N LYS A 201 24.43 -19.53 60.11
CA LYS A 201 25.05 -19.87 58.82
C LYS A 201 24.19 -19.34 57.67
N SER A 202 24.81 -18.61 56.73
CA SER A 202 24.19 -18.05 55.53
C SER A 202 23.78 -19.15 54.55
N THR A 203 22.48 -19.30 54.28
CA THR A 203 21.99 -20.20 53.24
C THR A 203 22.07 -19.50 51.88
N ARG A 204 22.67 -20.16 50.89
CA ARG A 204 22.88 -19.61 49.55
C ARG A 204 21.54 -19.39 48.87
N ARG A 205 21.29 -18.15 48.41
CA ARG A 205 20.10 -17.75 47.65
C ARG A 205 20.10 -18.48 46.31
N ILE A 206 19.06 -19.27 46.05
CA ILE A 206 19.07 -20.29 44.97
C ILE A 206 18.56 -19.72 43.63
N LEU A 207 17.89 -18.56 43.64
CA LEU A 207 17.40 -17.93 42.40
C LEU A 207 18.34 -16.86 41.85
N PRO A 208 18.57 -16.86 40.54
CA PRO A 208 19.14 -15.73 39.79
C PRO A 208 18.33 -14.43 39.98
N ARG A 209 18.98 -13.27 39.84
CA ARG A 209 18.34 -11.96 40.06
C ARG A 209 17.25 -11.65 39.02
N GLU A 210 17.34 -12.25 37.84
CA GLU A 210 16.48 -12.04 36.66
C GLU A 210 15.00 -12.42 36.87
N ILE A 211 14.66 -13.06 38.00
CA ILE A 211 13.31 -13.55 38.32
C ILE A 211 12.56 -12.54 39.23
N TRP A 212 13.27 -11.59 39.86
CA TRP A 212 12.68 -10.60 40.75
C TRP A 212 12.25 -9.31 40.04
N ASP A 213 12.84 -9.02 38.89
CA ASP A 213 12.67 -7.76 38.15
C ASP A 213 11.69 -7.89 36.96
N VAL A 214 10.73 -8.81 37.03
CA VAL A 214 9.60 -8.80 36.08
C VAL A 214 8.62 -7.72 36.54
N GLU A 215 9.03 -6.46 36.36
CA GLU A 215 8.10 -5.36 36.18
C GLU A 215 7.15 -5.81 35.06
N LEU A 216 5.87 -5.97 35.39
CA LEU A 216 4.80 -6.08 34.41
C LEU A 216 4.72 -4.74 33.67
N GLU A 217 5.65 -4.47 32.77
CA GLU A 217 5.37 -3.53 31.70
C GLU A 217 4.40 -4.23 30.76
N PRO A 218 3.19 -3.68 30.54
CA PRO A 218 2.36 -4.13 29.44
C PRO A 218 3.14 -3.82 28.16
N GLU A 219 3.70 -4.86 27.55
CA GLU A 219 4.26 -4.81 26.21
C GLU A 219 3.10 -4.49 25.26
N VAL A 220 2.87 -3.20 25.03
CA VAL A 220 2.01 -2.72 23.95
C VAL A 220 2.83 -2.92 22.68
N GLU A 221 2.62 -4.06 22.01
CA GLU A 221 3.12 -4.27 20.66
C GLU A 221 2.60 -3.13 19.77
N PRO A 222 3.46 -2.30 19.15
CA PRO A 222 3.00 -1.42 18.09
C PRO A 222 2.70 -2.31 16.87
N GLU A 223 1.43 -2.37 16.47
CA GLU A 223 1.04 -3.05 15.23
C GLU A 223 1.88 -2.51 14.06
N GLU A 224 2.77 -3.35 13.55
CA GLU A 224 3.59 -3.01 12.40
C GLU A 224 2.68 -2.71 11.21
N PRO A 225 2.88 -1.56 10.53
CA PRO A 225 2.10 -1.20 9.36
C PRO A 225 2.39 -2.20 8.25
N GLY A 226 1.53 -3.21 8.13
CA GLY A 226 1.68 -4.28 7.15
C GLY A 226 1.89 -3.71 5.75
N TRP A 227 2.66 -4.39 4.91
CA TRP A 227 3.01 -4.02 3.52
C TRP A 227 1.87 -3.46 2.65
N PHE A 228 0.61 -3.77 2.97
CA PHE A 228 -0.57 -3.14 2.37
C PHE A 228 -0.71 -1.64 2.66
N SER A 229 -0.26 -1.15 3.82
CA SER A 229 -0.19 0.28 4.16
C SER A 229 0.76 1.02 3.22
N SER A 230 1.95 0.47 2.98
CA SER A 230 2.93 0.96 1.99
C SER A 230 2.42 0.85 0.54
N LEU A 231 1.55 -0.12 0.24
CA LEU A 231 0.89 -0.21 -1.07
C LEU A 231 -0.23 0.84 -1.24
N THR A 232 -1.01 1.10 -0.19
CA THR A 232 -2.05 2.14 -0.22
C THR A 232 -1.47 3.56 -0.32
N SER A 233 -0.27 3.79 0.23
CA SER A 233 0.43 5.07 0.07
C SER A 233 0.92 5.28 -1.37
N TYR A 234 1.34 4.21 -2.06
CA TYR A 234 1.73 4.27 -3.48
C TYR A 234 0.54 4.46 -4.43
N PHE A 235 -0.63 3.91 -4.09
CA PHE A 235 -1.86 4.08 -4.87
C PHE A 235 -2.63 5.38 -4.56
N ARG A 236 -2.17 6.22 -3.61
CA ARG A 236 -2.68 7.59 -3.37
C ARG A 236 -2.19 8.62 -4.41
N PHE A 237 -1.69 8.16 -5.56
CA PHE A 237 -1.30 9.00 -6.68
C PHE A 237 -2.54 9.36 -7.51
N GLY A 238 -3.22 10.47 -7.16
CA GLY A 238 -4.27 11.02 -8.04
C GLY A 238 -5.32 11.98 -7.46
N GLN A 239 -5.34 12.28 -6.16
CA GLN A 239 -6.25 13.32 -5.65
C GLN A 239 -5.68 14.72 -5.91
N THR A 240 -6.28 15.42 -6.87
CA THR A 240 -5.98 16.82 -7.21
C THR A 240 -6.37 17.77 -6.07
N PRO A 241 -5.59 18.85 -5.84
CA PRO A 241 -5.80 19.80 -4.75
C PRO A 241 -7.13 20.55 -4.80
N GLU A 242 -7.83 20.55 -5.93
CA GLU A 242 -9.13 21.24 -6.11
C GLU A 242 -10.24 20.66 -5.22
N GLN A 243 -10.20 19.36 -4.88
CA GLN A 243 -11.23 18.73 -4.04
C GLN A 243 -11.08 19.03 -2.54
N GLN A 244 -9.92 19.51 -2.09
CA GLN A 244 -9.71 19.91 -0.68
C GLN A 244 -10.14 21.36 -0.44
N ILE A 245 -10.02 22.23 -1.44
CA ILE A 245 -10.36 23.65 -1.32
C ILE A 245 -11.89 23.84 -1.22
N GLU A 246 -12.67 23.02 -1.92
CA GLU A 246 -14.15 23.12 -1.89
C GLU A 246 -14.75 22.67 -0.54
N LYS A 247 -14.08 21.76 0.19
CA LYS A 247 -14.51 21.35 1.54
C LYS A 247 -14.11 22.35 2.62
N VAL A 248 -12.99 23.06 2.44
CA VAL A 248 -12.53 24.08 3.39
C VAL A 248 -13.30 25.39 3.20
N ALA A 249 -13.75 25.72 1.99
CA ALA A 249 -14.53 26.93 1.70
C ALA A 249 -15.97 26.92 2.24
N LYS A 250 -16.49 25.80 2.74
CA LYS A 250 -17.83 25.70 3.35
C LYS A 250 -17.84 25.89 4.88
N MET A 251 -16.70 26.22 5.49
CA MET A 251 -16.63 26.55 6.91
C MET A 251 -16.13 28.00 7.05
N GLU A 252 -17.06 28.95 7.14
CA GLU A 252 -16.74 30.33 7.53
C GLU A 252 -16.36 30.41 9.03
N PRO A 253 -15.36 31.24 9.41
CA PRO A 253 -15.01 31.54 10.81
C PRO A 253 -15.45 32.98 11.19
N PRO A 254 -15.12 33.51 12.39
CA PRO A 254 -15.41 33.04 13.75
C PRO A 254 -16.12 34.15 14.57
N LYS A 255 -16.68 33.83 15.75
CA LYS A 255 -16.92 34.87 16.78
C LYS A 255 -16.53 34.36 18.16
N ALA A 256 -15.43 34.92 18.67
CA ALA A 256 -14.89 34.71 20.00
C ALA A 256 -15.68 35.53 21.03
N THR A 257 -16.04 34.96 22.18
CA THR A 257 -15.95 35.61 23.51
C THR A 257 -16.19 34.61 24.66
N THR A 258 -15.18 34.48 25.52
CA THR A 258 -15.24 34.36 27.01
C THR A 258 -16.13 33.29 27.68
N GLU A 259 -15.47 32.30 28.29
CA GLU A 259 -15.89 31.66 29.55
C GLU A 259 -15.85 32.69 30.72
N PRO A 260 -16.58 32.55 31.86
CA PRO A 260 -16.72 31.29 32.63
C PRO A 260 -18.00 31.09 33.49
N THR A 261 -17.98 30.02 34.30
CA THR A 261 -18.66 29.80 35.60
C THR A 261 -20.15 29.37 35.69
N SER A 262 -20.31 28.12 36.17
CA SER A 262 -21.13 27.63 37.31
C SER A 262 -22.67 27.69 37.35
N SER A 263 -23.23 26.56 37.83
CA SER A 263 -24.50 26.41 38.59
C SER A 263 -25.80 26.58 37.75
N THR A 264 -26.96 25.99 38.01
CA THR A 264 -27.51 25.01 38.97
C THR A 264 -29.00 24.86 38.56
N SER A 265 -29.52 23.63 38.61
CA SER A 265 -30.91 23.20 38.88
C SER A 265 -32.17 23.76 38.17
N ALA A 266 -33.03 22.78 37.83
CA ALA A 266 -34.50 22.71 37.94
C ALA A 266 -35.34 23.53 36.93
N VAL A 267 -36.41 23.01 36.31
CA VAL A 267 -37.67 22.49 36.88
C VAL A 267 -38.39 21.68 35.75
N ILE A 268 -38.68 20.38 35.90
CA ILE A 268 -39.96 19.66 36.16
C ILE A 268 -41.21 20.03 35.28
N PRO A 269 -42.25 19.16 35.12
CA PRO A 269 -42.72 18.66 33.83
C PRO A 269 -44.23 18.93 33.59
N SER A 270 -44.80 18.50 32.46
CA SER A 270 -46.22 18.09 32.37
C SER A 270 -46.55 17.49 31.00
N LYS A 271 -46.82 16.18 31.00
CA LYS A 271 -47.84 15.50 30.16
C LYS A 271 -49.20 15.79 30.83
N PRO A 272 -50.40 15.59 30.24
CA PRO A 272 -50.77 14.84 29.02
C PRO A 272 -51.69 15.69 28.10
N GLU A 273 -52.33 15.26 27.02
CA GLU A 273 -53.33 14.18 26.90
C GLU A 273 -53.82 14.13 25.44
N ALA A 274 -54.25 12.95 25.03
CA ALA A 274 -54.74 12.64 23.69
C ALA A 274 -56.27 12.69 23.65
N ASP A 275 -56.83 13.19 22.55
CA ASP A 275 -58.17 12.82 22.09
C ASP A 275 -58.16 12.86 20.55
N LYS A 276 -58.21 11.69 19.90
CA LYS A 276 -59.41 11.07 19.32
C LYS A 276 -60.09 11.95 18.28
N GLU A 277 -59.79 11.65 17.01
CA GLU A 277 -60.84 11.70 15.99
C GLU A 277 -60.60 10.63 14.92
N ASN A 278 -61.40 9.56 15.03
CA ASN A 278 -61.62 8.60 13.96
C ASN A 278 -63.14 8.59 13.74
N LYS A 279 -63.59 9.12 12.60
CA LYS A 279 -64.96 8.97 12.12
C LYS A 279 -65.02 9.09 10.60
N LYS A 280 -65.24 7.94 9.97
CA LYS A 280 -66.10 7.68 8.80
C LYS A 280 -66.30 8.83 7.80
N ALA A 281 -65.76 8.67 6.59
CA ALA A 281 -66.50 8.42 5.34
C ALA A 281 -65.51 8.11 4.23
#